data_AF-A0A3L7PBF7-F1
#
_entry.id   AF-A0A3L7PBF7-F1
#
_cell.length_a   1.000
_cell.length_b   1.000
_cell.length_c   1.000
_cell.angle_alpha   90.00
_cell.angle_beta   90.00
_cell.angle_gamma   90.00
#
_symmetry.space_group_name_H-M   'P 1'
#
loop_
_entity.id
_entity.type
_entity.pdbx_description
1 polymer ?
#
loop_
_entity_poly.entity_id
_entity_poly.type
_entity_poly.pdbx_seq_one_letter_code
_entity_poly.pdbx_strand_id
1 'polypeptide(L)'
;MPLVLTPRTAADRGPLSIDLEGLTPARVAPLALTAINRLVIRADGRPCEVGSLFGVAGDPADAVIECRGDFSTVHRVAAGMTAGIVRVTGDVGRHAAEGMTGGRLDVAGNAGDWLAAELAGGEVFVAGSAGDNLAGALPGSP
;
A
#
# COMPACT_ATOMS: atom_id res chain seq x y z
N MET A 1 -17.15 2.87 7.11
CA MET A 1 -17.01 2.09 5.86
C MET A 1 -15.59 2.32 5.41
N PRO A 2 -14.78 1.28 5.17
CA PRO A 2 -13.36 1.46 4.91
C PRO A 2 -13.12 2.36 3.70
N LEU A 3 -11.98 3.06 3.69
CA LEU A 3 -11.51 3.72 2.47
C LEU A 3 -11.14 2.64 1.47
N VAL A 4 -11.77 2.64 0.31
CA VAL A 4 -11.51 1.68 -0.75
C VAL A 4 -10.66 2.33 -1.84
N LEU A 5 -9.56 1.66 -2.19
CA LEU A 5 -8.71 2.00 -3.34
C LEU A 5 -8.90 0.92 -4.41
N THR A 6 -9.21 1.36 -5.64
CA THR A 6 -9.37 0.45 -6.79
C THR A 6 -8.55 0.96 -7.96
N PRO A 7 -7.57 0.20 -8.48
CA PRO A 7 -6.79 0.60 -9.64
C PRO A 7 -7.74 0.91 -10.81
N ARG A 8 -7.55 2.06 -11.46
CA ARG A 8 -8.23 2.38 -12.71
C ARG A 8 -7.57 1.58 -13.81
N THR A 9 -8.30 0.63 -14.38
CA THR A 9 -7.90 0.02 -15.64
C THR A 9 -8.03 1.08 -16.74
N ALA A 10 -6.88 1.55 -17.23
CA ALA A 10 -6.86 2.34 -18.44
C ALA A 10 -7.04 1.41 -19.67
N ALA A 11 -7.44 1.97 -20.82
CA ALA A 11 -7.62 1.22 -22.06
C ALA A 11 -6.29 0.74 -22.68
N ASP A 12 -5.16 1.28 -22.19
CA ASP A 12 -3.79 0.84 -22.39
C ASP A 12 -3.28 0.04 -21.18
N ARG A 13 -2.11 -0.59 -21.34
CA ARG A 13 -1.41 -1.26 -20.23
C ARG A 13 -1.01 -0.15 -19.25
N GLY A 14 -1.69 -0.06 -18.10
CA GLY A 14 -1.41 0.93 -17.05
C GLY A 14 0.06 0.94 -16.58
N PRO A 15 0.44 1.84 -15.65
CA PRO A 15 1.83 1.99 -15.24
C PRO A 15 2.43 0.66 -14.77
N LEU A 16 3.69 0.43 -15.12
CA LEU A 16 4.39 -0.83 -14.81
C LEU A 16 4.77 -0.92 -13.33
N SER A 17 4.98 0.23 -12.69
CA SER A 17 5.32 0.33 -11.28
C SER A 17 4.64 1.53 -10.65
N ILE A 18 3.88 1.30 -9.58
CA ILE A 18 3.27 2.33 -8.75
C ILE A 18 3.92 2.25 -7.37
N ASP A 19 4.27 3.40 -6.82
CA ASP A 19 4.83 3.52 -5.50
C ASP A 19 3.87 4.29 -4.59
N LEU A 20 3.32 3.59 -3.60
CA LEU A 20 2.23 4.08 -2.75
C LEU A 20 2.71 4.61 -1.38
N GLU A 21 4.01 4.89 -1.24
CA GLU A 21 4.57 5.39 0.01
C GLU A 21 3.80 6.58 0.59
N GLY A 22 3.63 6.51 1.91
CA GLY A 22 2.95 7.54 2.67
C GLY A 22 1.43 7.52 2.56
N LEU A 23 0.81 6.63 1.77
CA LEU A 23 -0.64 6.47 1.80
C LEU A 23 -1.03 5.50 2.93
N THR A 24 -0.92 5.96 4.18
CA THR A 24 -1.24 5.18 5.38
C THR A 24 -2.61 5.56 5.96
N PRO A 25 -3.27 4.66 6.72
CA PRO A 25 -4.54 4.98 7.38
C PRO A 25 -4.48 6.26 8.23
N ALA A 26 -3.40 6.44 9.00
CA ALA A 26 -3.21 7.63 9.82
C ALA A 26 -3.09 8.92 9.00
N ARG A 27 -2.43 8.89 7.83
CA ARG A 27 -2.29 10.07 6.96
C ARG A 27 -3.60 10.43 6.28
N VAL A 28 -4.41 9.44 5.89
CA VAL A 28 -5.66 9.71 5.16
C VAL A 28 -6.84 10.02 6.08
N ALA A 29 -6.85 9.51 7.32
CA ALA A 29 -7.95 9.67 8.26
C ALA A 29 -8.49 11.11 8.44
N PRO A 30 -7.65 12.16 8.54
CA PRO A 30 -8.15 13.53 8.70
C PRO A 30 -8.53 14.22 7.37
N LEU A 31 -8.39 13.54 6.23
CA LEU A 31 -8.52 14.15 4.91
C LEU A 31 -9.88 13.86 4.26
N ALA A 32 -10.41 14.85 3.55
CA ALA A 32 -11.53 14.63 2.63
C ALA A 32 -11.07 13.81 1.42
N LEU A 33 -12.00 13.06 0.80
CA LEU A 33 -11.69 12.26 -0.41
C LEU A 33 -11.08 13.10 -1.53
N THR A 34 -11.51 14.36 -1.71
CA THR A 34 -10.94 15.28 -2.70
C THR A 34 -9.47 15.61 -2.43
N ALA A 35 -9.08 15.70 -1.15
CA ALA A 35 -7.69 15.89 -0.76
C ALA A 35 -6.87 14.60 -0.94
N ILE A 36 -7.46 13.44 -0.61
CA ILE A 36 -6.81 12.13 -0.84
C ILE A 36 -6.52 11.91 -2.32
N ASN A 37 -7.48 12.22 -3.20
CA ASN A 37 -7.28 12.11 -4.65
C ASN A 37 -6.10 12.96 -5.15
N ARG A 38 -5.81 14.10 -4.51
CA ARG A 38 -4.71 15.00 -4.89
C ARG A 38 -3.38 14.69 -4.22
N LEU A 39 -3.32 13.68 -3.35
CA LEU A 39 -2.04 13.26 -2.77
C LEU A 39 -1.12 12.78 -3.90
N VAL A 40 0.14 13.20 -3.85
CA VAL A 40 1.14 12.83 -4.83
C VAL A 40 1.77 11.49 -4.43
N ILE A 41 1.73 10.54 -5.36
CA ILE A 41 2.42 9.25 -5.35
C ILE A 41 3.33 9.19 -6.58
N ARG A 42 4.06 8.08 -6.78
CA ARG A 42 4.90 7.92 -7.99
C ARG A 42 4.40 6.77 -8.85
N ALA A 43 4.45 6.94 -10.16
CA ALA A 43 4.24 5.88 -11.14
C ALA A 43 5.31 5.96 -12.24
N ASP A 44 5.96 4.84 -12.52
CA ASP A 44 7.09 4.74 -13.44
C ASP A 44 8.17 5.83 -13.18
N GLY A 45 8.41 6.09 -11.89
CA GLY A 45 9.36 7.10 -11.42
C GLY A 45 8.88 8.55 -11.46
N ARG A 46 7.70 8.84 -12.01
CA ARG A 46 7.14 10.20 -12.15
C ARG A 46 6.08 10.49 -11.09
N PRO A 47 6.00 11.73 -10.58
CA PRO A 47 4.94 12.12 -9.64
C PRO A 47 3.58 12.15 -10.34
N CYS A 48 2.55 11.65 -9.67
CA CYS A 48 1.16 11.70 -10.12
C CYS A 48 0.19 11.74 -8.93
N GLU A 49 -1.05 12.14 -9.17
CA GLU A 49 -2.08 12.17 -8.13
C GLU A 49 -2.71 10.79 -7.92
N VAL A 50 -3.02 10.42 -6.67
CA VAL A 50 -3.72 9.15 -6.34
C VAL A 50 -4.97 8.97 -7.20
N GLY A 51 -5.78 10.02 -7.37
CA GLY A 51 -7.03 9.97 -8.12
C GLY A 51 -6.88 9.68 -9.61
N SER A 52 -5.68 9.91 -10.17
CA SER A 52 -5.36 9.59 -11.57
C SER A 52 -5.20 8.09 -11.81
N LEU A 53 -4.78 7.34 -10.79
CA LEU A 53 -4.50 5.90 -10.86
C LEU A 53 -5.53 5.05 -10.12
N PHE A 54 -6.21 5.60 -9.12
CA PHE A 54 -7.14 4.87 -8.28
C PHE A 54 -8.52 5.54 -8.24
N GLY A 55 -9.57 4.72 -8.26
CA GLY A 55 -10.84 5.07 -7.67
C GLY A 55 -10.69 5.10 -6.14
N VAL A 56 -11.13 6.20 -5.53
CA VAL A 56 -11.07 6.41 -4.08
C VAL A 56 -12.49 6.64 -3.57
N ALA A 57 -12.97 5.79 -2.67
CA ALA A 57 -14.32 5.85 -2.11
C ALA A 57 -14.34 5.39 -0.65
N GLY A 58 -15.46 5.62 0.06
CA GLY A 58 -15.60 5.20 1.46
C GLY A 58 -15.20 6.29 2.45
N ASP A 59 -14.91 5.89 3.69
CA ASP A 59 -14.62 6.79 4.81
C ASP A 59 -13.19 6.57 5.33
N PRO A 60 -12.27 7.52 5.12
CA PRO A 60 -10.91 7.41 5.62
C PRO A 60 -10.81 7.45 7.15
N ALA A 61 -11.82 7.99 7.85
CA ALA A 61 -11.83 8.04 9.31
C ALA A 61 -11.98 6.66 9.97
N ASP A 62 -12.37 5.63 9.21
CA ASP A 62 -12.49 4.24 9.67
C ASP A 62 -11.11 3.61 10.02
N ALA A 63 -10.00 4.30 9.69
CA ALA A 63 -8.63 3.81 9.89
C ALA A 63 -8.33 2.46 9.21
N VAL A 64 -9.16 2.09 8.23
CA VAL A 64 -9.02 0.91 7.38
C VAL A 64 -8.91 1.35 5.93
N ILE A 65 -7.86 0.91 5.24
CA ILE A 65 -7.73 1.01 3.79
C ILE A 65 -7.94 -0.38 3.19
N GLU A 66 -8.84 -0.50 2.22
CA GLU A 66 -9.10 -1.71 1.47
C GLU A 66 -8.66 -1.54 0.01
N CYS A 67 -7.59 -2.22 -0.34
CA CYS A 67 -7.02 -2.29 -1.68
C CYS A 67 -7.73 -3.42 -2.46
N ARG A 68 -8.63 -3.04 -3.37
CA ARG A 68 -9.42 -3.96 -4.19
C ARG A 68 -8.93 -4.00 -5.62
N GLY A 69 -8.64 -5.19 -6.13
CA GLY A 69 -8.10 -5.41 -7.47
C GLY A 69 -6.66 -5.90 -7.45
N ASP A 70 -5.95 -5.70 -8.55
CA ASP A 70 -4.55 -6.11 -8.70
C ASP A 70 -3.60 -5.02 -8.17
N PHE A 71 -2.88 -5.34 -7.10
CA PHE A 71 -1.86 -4.49 -6.50
C PHE A 71 -0.44 -5.07 -6.69
N SER A 72 -0.26 -6.06 -7.58
CA SER A 72 1.05 -6.71 -7.83
C SER A 72 2.13 -5.72 -8.32
N THR A 73 1.73 -4.68 -9.05
CA THR A 73 2.62 -3.59 -9.49
C THR A 73 2.66 -2.40 -8.53
N VAL A 74 1.93 -2.47 -7.41
CA VAL A 74 1.84 -1.40 -6.40
C VAL A 74 2.75 -1.74 -5.23
N HIS A 75 3.81 -0.98 -5.08
CA HIS A 75 4.87 -1.17 -4.10
C HIS A 75 4.67 -0.26 -2.88
N ARG A 76 5.34 -0.61 -1.77
CA ARG A 76 5.34 0.18 -0.52
C ARG A 76 3.95 0.43 0.06
N VAL A 77 3.01 -0.47 -0.20
CA VAL A 77 1.70 -0.50 0.47
C VAL A 77 1.93 -0.67 1.97
N ALA A 78 1.31 0.18 2.78
CA ALA A 78 1.49 0.21 4.25
C ALA A 78 2.94 0.44 4.73
N ALA A 79 3.87 0.87 3.87
CA ALA A 79 5.21 1.24 4.30
C ALA A 79 5.15 2.43 5.28
N GLY A 80 5.93 2.35 6.35
CA GLY A 80 5.96 3.33 7.44
C GLY A 80 4.66 3.41 8.26
N MET A 81 3.77 2.42 8.16
CA MET A 81 2.51 2.43 8.93
C MET A 81 2.80 2.30 10.44
N THR A 82 2.10 3.11 11.23
CA THR A 82 2.22 3.13 12.70
C THR A 82 0.96 2.66 13.42
N ALA A 83 -0.20 2.75 12.75
CA ALA A 83 -1.51 2.33 13.26
C ALA A 83 -2.51 2.17 12.10
N GLY A 84 -3.65 1.55 12.40
CA GLY A 84 -4.71 1.27 11.44
C GLY A 84 -4.55 -0.10 10.77
N ILE A 85 -5.40 -0.36 9.77
CA ILE A 85 -5.43 -1.63 9.06
C ILE A 85 -5.37 -1.36 7.55
N VAL A 86 -4.55 -2.13 6.84
CA VAL A 86 -4.58 -2.20 5.37
C VAL A 86 -4.93 -3.62 4.97
N ARG A 87 -5.90 -3.77 4.07
CA ARG A 87 -6.32 -5.07 3.53
C ARG A 87 -6.15 -5.07 2.02
N VAL A 88 -5.48 -6.07 1.48
CA VAL A 88 -5.28 -6.26 0.04
C VAL A 88 -6.00 -7.54 -0.38
N THR A 89 -7.00 -7.42 -1.26
CA THR A 89 -7.80 -8.58 -1.70
C THR A 89 -7.08 -9.49 -2.69
N GLY A 90 -5.93 -9.06 -3.23
CA GLY A 90 -5.12 -9.80 -4.19
C GLY A 90 -3.64 -9.71 -3.84
N ASP A 91 -2.80 -9.70 -4.87
CA ASP A 91 -1.35 -9.62 -4.73
C ASP A 91 -0.89 -8.20 -4.39
N VAL A 92 0.24 -8.08 -3.69
CA VAL A 92 0.90 -6.80 -3.40
C VAL A 92 2.33 -6.82 -3.91
N GLY A 93 2.81 -5.68 -4.40
CA GLY A 93 4.17 -5.53 -4.86
C GLY A 93 5.21 -5.53 -3.74
N ARG A 94 6.46 -5.28 -4.11
CA ARG A 94 7.61 -5.25 -3.20
C ARG A 94 7.50 -4.17 -2.11
N HIS A 95 8.25 -4.36 -1.03
CA HIS A 95 8.39 -3.42 0.10
C HIS A 95 7.08 -3.09 0.82
N ALA A 96 6.04 -3.93 0.68
CA ALA A 96 4.83 -3.75 1.48
C ALA A 96 5.16 -3.88 2.97
N ALA A 97 4.59 -3.03 3.81
CA ALA A 97 4.89 -2.92 5.25
C ALA A 97 6.38 -2.65 5.60
N GLU A 98 7.19 -2.16 4.66
CA GLU A 98 8.57 -1.72 4.97
C GLU A 98 8.56 -0.66 6.09
N GLY A 99 9.41 -0.84 7.10
CA GLY A 99 9.56 0.10 8.21
C GLY A 99 8.30 0.30 9.06
N MET A 100 7.36 -0.66 9.01
CA MET A 100 6.14 -0.61 9.80
C MET A 100 6.47 -0.74 11.29
N THR A 101 5.85 0.13 12.11
CA THR A 101 6.06 0.20 13.57
C THR A 101 4.80 -0.14 14.37
N GLY A 102 3.65 -0.23 13.69
CA GLY A 102 2.38 -0.64 14.30
C GLY A 102 1.23 -0.70 13.29
N GLY A 103 0.11 -1.26 13.72
CA GLY A 103 -1.06 -1.55 12.88
C GLY A 103 -1.04 -2.98 12.32
N ARG A 104 -1.86 -3.22 11.28
CA ARG A 104 -2.01 -4.54 10.66
C ARG A 104 -2.11 -4.48 9.14
N LEU A 105 -1.35 -5.32 8.44
CA LEU A 105 -1.49 -5.57 7.00
C LEU A 105 -2.02 -6.98 6.77
N ASP A 106 -3.14 -7.12 6.07
CA ASP A 106 -3.69 -8.41 5.61
C ASP A 106 -3.61 -8.50 4.07
N VAL A 107 -2.93 -9.50 3.53
CA VAL A 107 -2.80 -9.76 2.07
C VAL A 107 -3.41 -11.12 1.75
N ALA A 108 -4.46 -11.13 0.92
CA ALA A 108 -5.13 -12.37 0.52
C ALA A 108 -4.39 -13.13 -0.59
N GLY A 109 -3.55 -12.44 -1.39
CA GLY A 109 -2.72 -13.04 -2.43
C GLY A 109 -1.26 -13.21 -2.02
N ASN A 110 -0.37 -13.05 -3.00
CA ASN A 110 1.08 -13.09 -2.83
C ASN A 110 1.63 -11.70 -2.49
N ALA A 111 2.81 -11.68 -1.87
CA ALA A 111 3.59 -10.48 -1.61
C ALA A 111 4.93 -10.54 -2.33
N GLY A 112 5.35 -9.41 -2.91
CA GLY A 112 6.66 -9.29 -3.54
C GLY A 112 7.83 -9.28 -2.55
N ASP A 113 9.03 -9.07 -3.09
CA ASP A 113 10.27 -9.00 -2.31
C ASP A 113 10.23 -7.92 -1.24
N TRP A 114 11.05 -8.07 -0.21
CA TRP A 114 11.20 -7.10 0.88
C TRP A 114 9.90 -6.82 1.64
N LEU A 115 8.95 -7.76 1.63
CA LEU A 115 7.78 -7.68 2.49
C LEU A 115 8.23 -7.51 3.95
N ALA A 116 7.70 -6.48 4.61
CA ALA A 116 7.96 -6.16 6.00
C ALA A 116 9.45 -5.96 6.33
N ALA A 117 10.27 -5.53 5.35
CA ALA A 117 11.65 -5.15 5.61
C ALA A 117 11.72 -4.09 6.73
N GLU A 118 12.66 -4.23 7.66
CA GLU A 118 12.78 -3.32 8.82
C GLU A 118 11.50 -3.23 9.70
N LEU A 119 10.68 -4.28 9.77
CA LEU A 119 9.51 -4.32 10.65
C LEU A 119 9.94 -4.17 12.12
N ALA A 120 9.50 -3.10 12.76
CA ALA A 120 9.77 -2.81 14.18
C ALA A 120 8.55 -3.02 15.08
N GLY A 121 7.35 -3.17 14.51
CA GLY A 121 6.13 -3.46 15.25
C GLY A 121 4.89 -3.60 14.36
N GLY A 122 3.81 -4.14 14.96
CA GLY A 122 2.56 -4.46 14.25
C GLY A 122 2.54 -5.90 13.71
N GLU A 123 1.57 -6.19 12.84
CA GLU A 123 1.32 -7.53 12.32
C GLU A 123 1.16 -7.53 10.79
N VAL A 124 1.75 -8.51 10.12
CA VAL A 124 1.60 -8.72 8.67
C VAL A 124 1.17 -10.16 8.42
N PHE A 125 0.03 -10.34 7.75
CA PHE A 125 -0.52 -11.65 7.37
C PHE A 125 -0.56 -11.75 5.84
N VAL A 126 -0.01 -12.82 5.29
CA VAL A 126 -0.07 -13.14 3.86
C VAL A 126 -0.62 -14.55 3.69
N ALA A 127 -1.69 -14.70 2.92
CA ALA A 127 -2.31 -16.00 2.67
C ALA A 127 -1.62 -16.78 1.54
N GLY A 128 -0.98 -16.08 0.60
CA GLY A 128 -0.17 -16.66 -0.47
C GLY A 128 1.31 -16.82 -0.10
N SER A 129 2.18 -16.63 -1.09
CA SER A 129 3.63 -16.67 -0.93
C SER A 129 4.22 -15.27 -0.76
N ALA A 130 5.36 -15.17 -0.08
CA ALA A 130 6.16 -13.95 -0.04
C ALA A 130 7.47 -14.14 -0.82
N GLY A 131 7.95 -13.05 -1.42
CA GLY A 131 9.20 -13.00 -2.16
C GLY A 131 10.45 -13.00 -1.27
N ASP A 132 11.58 -12.69 -1.88
CA ASP A 132 12.88 -12.72 -1.22
C ASP A 132 13.01 -11.59 -0.19
N ASN A 133 13.86 -11.80 0.82
CA ASN A 133 14.17 -10.83 1.88
C ASN A 133 12.95 -10.41 2.73
N LEU A 134 11.99 -11.31 2.92
CA LEU A 134 10.90 -11.13 3.89
C LEU A 134 11.47 -10.81 5.28
N ALA A 135 10.96 -9.73 5.88
CA ALA A 135 11.41 -9.19 7.16
C ALA A 135 12.93 -8.96 7.25
N GLY A 136 13.59 -8.82 6.10
CA GLY A 136 15.03 -8.62 6.02
C GLY A 136 15.46 -7.20 6.37
N ALA A 137 16.75 -7.04 6.61
CA ALA A 137 17.40 -5.74 6.71
C ALA A 137 17.65 -5.17 5.31
N LEU A 138 17.37 -3.88 5.10
CA LEU A 138 17.66 -3.22 3.83
C LEU A 138 19.18 -3.17 3.58
N PRO A 139 19.63 -3.15 2.31
CA PRO A 139 21.05 -3.05 2.00
C PRO A 139 21.68 -1.80 2.64
N GLY A 140 22.66 -2.01 3.51
CA GLY A 140 23.36 -0.93 4.21
C GLY A 140 22.72 -0.47 5.53
N SER A 141 21.66 -1.14 6.00
CA SER A 141 21.18 -0.99 7.38
C SER A 141 22.28 -1.37 8.39
N PRO A 142 22.34 -0.69 9.55
CA PRO A 142 23.40 -0.87 10.55
C PRO A 142 23.37 -2.22 11.28
#